data_AF-A0A7W8VKP0-F1
#
_entry.id   AF-A0A7W8VKP0-F1
#
_cell.length_a   1.000
_cell.length_b   1.000
_cell.length_c   1.000
_cell.angle_alpha   90.00
_cell.angle_beta   90.00
_cell.angle_gamma   90.00
#
_symmetry.space_group_name_H-M   'P 1'
#
loop_
_entity.id
_entity.type
_entity.pdbx_description
1 polymer ?
#
loop_
_entity_poly.entity_id
_entity_poly.type
_entity_poly.pdbx_seq_one_letter_code
_entity_poly.pdbx_strand_id
1 'polypeptide(L)'
;MDINEYIKSGALEAYLSGSASETETHKLLYLKAVHPEIDDALYRMEVDLENLAKYMAIKPPTRVWDKIDDNLKELAKTEEEHPGMLKVHSKRIGIEEKQIPAKDGQFIEVEGSSTHMRIHKIWRWILLGIFILGKIFLGFAIYYYLENRQMMKQMEKQQQELSKKKQGQPEK
;
A
#
# COMPACT_ATOMS: atom_id res chain seq x y z
N MET A 1 3.52 -7.55 39.10
CA MET A 1 3.21 -8.20 37.81
C MET A 1 3.88 -9.55 37.85
N ASP A 2 3.16 -10.63 37.57
CA ASP A 2 3.76 -11.96 37.51
C ASP A 2 4.55 -12.09 36.20
N ILE A 3 5.83 -12.41 36.31
CA ILE A 3 6.74 -12.53 35.17
C ILE A 3 6.32 -13.69 34.25
N ASN A 4 5.77 -14.76 34.82
CA ASN A 4 5.33 -15.93 34.06
C ASN A 4 4.07 -15.63 33.26
N GLU A 5 3.19 -14.79 33.80
CA GLU A 5 2.00 -14.32 33.08
C GLU A 5 2.40 -13.44 31.89
N TYR A 6 3.40 -12.58 32.08
CA TYR A 6 3.94 -11.77 30.98
C TYR A 6 4.56 -12.62 29.88
N ILE A 7 5.37 -13.63 30.23
CA ILE A 7 5.95 -14.56 29.26
C ILE A 7 4.86 -15.27 28.45
N LYS A 8 3.74 -15.64 29.09
CA LYS A 8 2.60 -16.31 28.43
C LYS A 8 1.66 -15.35 27.69
N SER A 9 1.88 -14.04 27.78
CA SER A 9 0.95 -13.05 27.23
C SER A 9 1.03 -12.87 25.71
N GLY A 10 2.03 -13.44 25.05
CA GLY A 10 2.29 -13.23 23.61
C GLY A 10 3.24 -12.06 23.30
N ALA A 11 3.72 -11.36 24.33
CA ALA A 11 4.56 -10.18 24.16
C ALA A 11 5.95 -10.48 23.57
N LEU A 12 6.53 -11.65 23.91
CA LEU A 12 7.83 -12.07 23.40
C LEU A 12 7.73 -12.48 21.93
N GLU A 13 6.66 -13.16 21.58
CA GLU A 13 6.36 -13.61 20.21
C GLU A 13 6.09 -12.43 19.29
N ALA A 14 5.33 -11.43 19.76
CA ALA A 14 5.10 -10.20 19.02
C ALA A 14 6.40 -9.40 18.82
N TYR A 15 7.30 -9.42 19.80
CA TYR A 15 8.62 -8.79 19.66
C TYR A 15 9.48 -9.53 18.64
N LEU A 16 9.57 -10.85 18.74
CA LEU A 16 10.40 -11.69 17.87
C LEU A 16 9.93 -11.68 16.41
N SER A 17 8.62 -11.61 16.18
CA SER A 17 8.04 -11.47 14.82
C SER A 17 8.17 -10.06 14.24
N GLY A 18 8.58 -9.07 15.05
CA GLY A 18 8.63 -7.67 14.66
C GLY A 18 7.27 -6.97 14.59
N SER A 19 6.21 -7.54 15.19
CA SER A 19 4.86 -6.95 15.23
C SER A 19 4.54 -6.17 16.51
N ALA A 20 5.42 -6.19 17.52
CA ALA A 20 5.23 -5.46 18.76
C ALA A 20 5.29 -3.94 18.53
N SER A 21 4.49 -3.20 19.30
CA SER A 21 4.58 -1.74 19.31
C SER A 21 5.88 -1.24 19.95
N GLU A 22 6.27 0.01 19.69
CA GLU A 22 7.46 0.63 20.30
C GLU A 22 7.38 0.65 21.83
N THR A 23 6.19 0.88 22.39
CA THR A 23 5.96 0.92 23.84
C THR A 23 6.11 -0.45 24.48
N GLU A 24 5.58 -1.50 23.83
CA GLU A 24 5.75 -2.89 24.27
C GLU A 24 7.20 -3.34 24.16
N THR A 25 7.89 -2.94 23.10
CA THR A 25 9.31 -3.22 22.90
C THR A 25 10.15 -2.60 24.01
N HIS A 26 9.94 -1.32 24.32
CA HIS A 26 10.63 -0.66 25.43
C HIS A 26 10.33 -1.31 26.78
N LYS A 27 9.08 -1.71 27.02
CA LYS A 27 8.70 -2.42 28.25
C LYS A 27 9.41 -3.77 28.35
N LEU A 28 9.47 -4.54 27.27
CA LEU A 28 10.17 -5.82 27.20
C LEU A 28 11.67 -5.61 27.48
N LEU A 29 12.32 -4.66 26.82
CA LEU A 29 13.74 -4.36 27.02
C LEU A 29 14.05 -3.92 28.45
N TYR A 30 13.17 -3.13 29.07
CA TYR A 30 13.29 -2.78 30.48
C TYR A 30 13.17 -4.01 31.38
N LEU A 31 12.14 -4.84 31.17
CA LEU A 31 11.92 -6.03 31.98
C LEU A 31 13.04 -7.07 31.79
N LYS A 32 13.59 -7.17 30.58
CA LYS A 32 14.76 -8.00 30.25
C LYS A 32 15.98 -7.65 31.11
N ALA A 33 16.20 -6.36 31.39
CA ALA A 33 17.31 -5.92 32.22
C ALA A 33 17.13 -6.24 33.71
N VAL A 34 15.87 -6.38 34.16
CA VAL A 34 15.52 -6.58 35.58
C VAL A 34 15.28 -8.07 35.90
N HIS A 35 14.80 -8.84 34.93
CA HIS A 35 14.38 -10.23 35.10
C HIS A 35 15.10 -11.16 34.10
N PRO A 36 16.07 -11.97 34.55
CA PRO A 36 16.79 -12.89 33.67
C PRO A 36 15.90 -14.00 33.10
N GLU A 37 14.75 -14.29 33.71
CA GLU A 37 13.80 -15.29 33.21
C GLU A 37 13.21 -14.90 31.84
N ILE A 38 13.06 -13.60 31.56
CA ILE A 38 12.62 -13.12 30.24
C ILE A 38 13.70 -13.36 29.20
N ASP A 39 14.97 -13.12 29.54
CA ASP A 39 16.07 -13.32 28.61
C ASP A 39 16.21 -14.80 28.22
N ASP A 40 16.13 -15.72 29.20
CA ASP A 40 16.13 -17.16 28.91
C ASP A 40 14.92 -17.58 28.07
N ALA A 41 13.73 -17.09 28.39
CA ALA A 41 12.53 -17.38 27.61
C ALA A 41 12.63 -16.86 26.17
N LEU A 42 13.12 -15.64 25.98
CA LEU A 42 13.32 -15.02 24.68
C LEU A 42 14.38 -15.78 23.86
N TYR A 43 15.51 -16.13 24.48
CA TYR A 43 16.59 -16.89 23.84
C TYR A 43 16.10 -18.25 23.33
N ARG A 44 15.30 -18.98 24.13
CA ARG A 44 14.71 -20.26 23.69
C ARG A 44 13.83 -20.10 22.46
N MET A 45 13.00 -19.05 22.43
CA MET A 45 12.15 -18.76 21.27
C MET A 45 12.98 -18.38 20.02
N GLU A 46 14.07 -17.63 20.19
CA GLU A 46 15.01 -17.29 19.11
C GLU A 46 15.64 -18.54 18.50
N VAL A 47 16.09 -19.47 19.34
CA VAL A 47 16.66 -20.76 18.89
C VAL A 47 15.62 -21.61 18.15
N ASP A 48 14.39 -21.67 18.65
CA ASP A 48 13.31 -22.40 17.99
C ASP A 48 12.98 -21.80 16.62
N LEU A 49 12.95 -20.47 16.52
CA LEU A 49 12.75 -19.75 15.26
C LEU A 49 13.90 -19.99 14.29
N GLU A 50 15.15 -20.00 14.77
CA GLU A 50 16.32 -20.30 13.95
C GLU A 50 16.25 -21.73 13.37
N ASN A 51 15.88 -22.71 14.20
CA ASN A 51 15.71 -24.10 13.77
C ASN A 51 14.59 -24.23 12.72
N LEU A 52 13.47 -23.54 12.92
CA LEU A 52 12.38 -23.49 11.96
C LEU A 52 12.82 -22.85 10.63
N ALA A 53 13.56 -21.73 10.69
CA ALA A 53 14.08 -21.04 9.51
C ALA A 53 15.07 -21.91 8.73
N LYS A 54 15.94 -22.66 9.43
CA LYS A 54 16.85 -23.64 8.81
C LYS A 54 16.09 -24.73 8.09
N TYR A 55 15.01 -25.26 8.71
CA TYR A 55 14.19 -26.30 8.11
C TYR A 55 13.45 -25.82 6.85
N MET A 56 13.00 -24.57 6.85
CA MET A 56 12.28 -23.95 5.72
C MET A 56 13.20 -23.22 4.74
N ALA A 57 14.52 -23.41 4.82
CA ALA A 57 15.47 -22.68 4.00
C ALA A 57 15.31 -23.00 2.51
N ILE A 58 15.22 -21.95 1.69
CA ILE A 58 15.19 -22.06 0.22
C ILE A 58 16.52 -21.58 -0.32
N LYS A 59 17.06 -22.28 -1.33
CA LYS A 59 18.31 -21.91 -1.97
C LYS A 59 18.21 -20.49 -2.54
N PRO A 60 19.10 -19.55 -2.15
CA PRO A 60 19.07 -18.21 -2.70
C PRO A 60 19.47 -18.22 -4.19
N PRO A 61 18.99 -17.25 -4.99
CA PRO A 61 19.46 -17.07 -6.36
C PRO A 61 20.97 -16.86 -6.42
N THR A 62 21.61 -17.36 -7.48
CA THR A 62 23.09 -17.43 -7.60
C THR A 62 23.80 -16.09 -7.41
N ARG A 63 23.18 -14.98 -7.86
CA ARG A 63 23.78 -13.64 -7.83
C ARG A 63 23.57 -12.87 -6.52
N VAL A 64 22.90 -13.44 -5.52
CA VAL A 64 22.63 -12.75 -4.25
C VAL A 64 23.92 -12.56 -3.46
N TRP A 65 24.79 -13.57 -3.44
CA TRP A 65 26.08 -13.48 -2.74
C TRP A 65 26.97 -12.39 -3.34
N ASP A 66 27.10 -12.35 -4.68
CA ASP A 66 27.91 -11.34 -5.37
C ASP A 66 27.47 -9.91 -4.98
N LYS A 67 26.16 -9.66 -4.95
CA LYS A 67 25.63 -8.35 -4.52
C LYS A 67 25.99 -8.03 -3.07
N ILE A 68 25.85 -9.00 -2.16
CA ILE A 68 26.14 -8.77 -0.74
C ILE A 68 27.63 -8.44 -0.56
N ASP A 69 28.50 -9.21 -1.22
CA ASP A 69 29.96 -9.02 -1.19
C ASP A 69 30.38 -7.66 -1.78
N ASP A 70 29.81 -7.25 -2.91
CA ASP A 70 30.05 -5.94 -3.51
C ASP A 70 29.66 -4.79 -2.57
N ASN A 71 28.48 -4.86 -1.94
CA ASN A 71 28.02 -3.84 -0.97
C ASN A 71 28.91 -3.80 0.27
N LEU A 72 29.34 -4.96 0.78
CA LEU A 72 30.22 -5.03 1.94
C LEU A 72 31.58 -4.39 1.66
N LYS A 73 32.15 -4.64 0.48
CA LYS A 73 33.41 -4.03 0.02
C LYS A 73 33.31 -2.51 -0.13
N GLU A 74 32.17 -2.01 -0.61
CA GLU A 74 31.91 -0.57 -0.71
C GLU A 74 31.87 0.11 0.67
N LEU A 75 31.20 -0.51 1.64
CA LEU A 75 31.18 -0.04 3.02
C LEU A 75 32.59 -0.03 3.64
N ALA A 76 33.37 -1.09 3.46
CA ALA A 76 34.74 -1.18 3.97
C ALA A 76 35.67 -0.11 3.37
N LYS A 77 35.51 0.22 2.08
CA LYS A 77 36.28 1.31 1.44
C LYS A 77 35.95 2.69 2.00
N THR A 78 34.70 2.90 2.40
CA THR A 78 34.23 4.18 2.95
C THR A 78 34.79 4.44 4.35
N GLU A 79 35.12 3.40 5.13
CA GLU A 79 35.73 3.52 6.46
C GLU A 79 37.22 3.87 6.43
N GLU A 80 37.96 3.46 5.38
CA GLU A 80 39.40 3.71 5.26
C GLU A 80 39.74 5.17 4.85
N GLU A 81 38.83 5.88 4.18
CA GLU A 81 39.10 7.26 3.70
C GLU A 81 38.75 8.37 4.72
N HIS A 82 37.98 8.06 5.77
CA HIS A 82 37.57 9.04 6.78
C HIS A 82 37.64 8.46 8.20
N PRO A 83 38.73 8.71 8.96
CA PRO A 83 38.79 8.30 10.35
C PRO A 83 37.80 9.15 11.15
N GLY A 84 36.67 8.54 11.51
CA GLY A 84 35.73 9.09 12.47
C GLY A 84 34.45 9.62 11.83
N MET A 85 33.57 8.72 11.44
CA MET A 85 32.16 8.74 11.87
C MET A 85 31.44 7.53 11.29
N LEU A 86 31.38 6.44 12.07
CA LEU A 86 30.27 5.51 11.94
C LEU A 86 28.99 6.33 12.10
N LYS A 87 28.22 6.53 11.02
CA LYS A 87 26.85 7.02 11.11
C LYS A 87 25.98 5.93 11.72
N VAL A 88 26.15 5.70 13.02
CA VAL A 88 25.18 4.98 13.84
C VAL A 88 23.93 5.84 13.80
N HIS A 89 22.88 5.36 13.11
CA HIS A 89 21.57 5.97 13.12
C HIS A 89 20.91 5.70 14.49
N SER A 90 21.52 6.16 15.57
CA SER A 90 20.89 6.21 16.88
C SER A 90 20.15 7.53 16.99
N LYS A 91 18.88 7.53 16.56
CA LYS A 91 17.94 8.59 16.93
C LYS A 91 17.64 8.44 18.43
N ARG A 92 18.50 8.99 19.29
CA ARG A 92 18.17 9.30 20.68
C ARG A 92 17.81 10.78 20.81
N ILE A 93 16.68 10.98 21.46
CA ILE A 93 15.89 12.17 21.74
C ILE A 93 16.69 13.25 22.48
N GLY A 94 16.52 14.54 22.12
CA GLY A 94 16.88 15.68 22.98
C GLY A 94 17.22 17.03 22.30
N ILE A 95 16.19 17.73 21.82
CA ILE A 95 15.95 19.21 21.84
C ILE A 95 17.17 20.17 21.73
N GLU A 96 17.35 20.86 20.59
CA GLU A 96 17.12 22.32 20.44
C GLU A 96 17.34 22.81 19.00
N GLU A 97 16.49 23.76 18.63
CA GLU A 97 16.23 24.31 17.31
C GLU A 97 17.30 25.33 16.91
N LYS A 98 17.97 25.16 15.75
CA LYS A 98 18.64 26.26 15.08
C LYS A 98 18.41 26.21 13.57
N GLN A 99 17.54 27.13 13.14
CA GLN A 99 17.19 27.39 11.76
C GLN A 99 18.41 27.98 11.02
N ILE A 100 18.89 27.29 9.97
CA ILE A 100 19.85 27.84 8.99
C ILE A 100 19.44 27.36 7.59
N PRO A 101 19.43 28.25 6.57
CA PRO A 101 18.60 28.08 5.38
C PRO A 101 19.34 27.47 4.17
N ALA A 102 18.52 26.86 3.30
CA ALA A 102 18.70 26.68 1.86
C ALA A 102 19.93 25.89 1.34
N LYS A 103 19.73 24.59 1.09
CA LYS A 103 19.87 24.01 -0.27
C LYS A 103 19.31 22.58 -0.33
N ASP A 104 18.70 22.27 -1.46
CA ASP A 104 17.99 21.05 -1.83
C ASP A 104 18.57 19.74 -1.27
N GLY A 105 17.73 18.94 -0.60
CA GLY A 105 18.12 17.61 -0.16
C GLY A 105 17.16 16.99 0.86
N GLN A 106 16.24 16.16 0.36
CA GLN A 106 15.57 15.05 1.08
C GLN A 106 14.99 15.35 2.47
N PHE A 107 13.76 15.88 2.48
CA PHE A 107 12.86 15.68 3.60
C PHE A 107 12.27 14.26 3.53
N ILE A 108 12.37 13.51 4.63
CA ILE A 108 11.59 12.28 4.86
C ILE A 108 10.36 12.72 5.66
N GLU A 109 9.27 13.01 4.96
CA GLU A 109 7.94 13.05 5.58
C GLU A 109 7.64 11.66 6.11
N VAL A 110 7.43 11.57 7.42
CA VAL A 110 7.00 10.34 8.08
C VAL A 110 5.51 10.16 7.78
N GLU A 111 5.21 9.59 6.61
CA GLU A 111 3.88 9.06 6.30
C GLU A 111 3.62 7.86 7.23
N GLY A 112 2.88 8.13 8.31
CA GLY A 112 2.14 7.09 9.00
C GLY A 112 1.27 6.35 7.98
N SER A 113 1.12 5.04 8.18
CA SER A 113 0.27 4.15 7.39
C SER A 113 -1.06 4.80 6.99
N SER A 114 -1.07 5.40 5.81
CA SER A 114 -2.28 5.85 5.16
C SER A 114 -2.50 4.91 3.99
N THR A 115 -3.72 4.46 3.84
CA THR A 115 -4.24 3.87 2.60
C THR A 115 -4.30 4.96 1.53
N HIS A 116 -3.21 5.69 1.29
CA HIS A 116 -3.09 6.69 0.24
C HIS A 116 -2.62 5.96 -1.01
N MET A 117 -3.57 5.20 -1.57
CA MET A 117 -3.41 4.47 -2.81
C MET A 117 -2.94 5.47 -3.88
N ARG A 118 -1.78 5.21 -4.49
CA ARG A 118 -1.09 6.01 -5.51
C ARG A 118 -1.88 6.10 -6.83
N ILE A 119 -3.09 6.63 -6.79
CA ILE A 119 -4.04 6.70 -7.91
C ILE A 119 -4.02 8.10 -8.57
N HIS A 120 -3.35 9.10 -7.99
CA HIS A 120 -3.51 10.50 -8.38
C HIS A 120 -3.27 10.80 -9.88
N LYS A 121 -2.33 10.10 -10.55
CA LYS A 121 -2.05 10.37 -11.97
C LYS A 121 -3.05 9.73 -12.94
N ILE A 122 -3.52 8.51 -12.68
CA ILE A 122 -4.45 7.79 -13.57
C ILE A 122 -5.90 8.20 -13.30
N TRP A 123 -6.28 8.50 -12.05
CA TRP A 123 -7.67 8.83 -11.71
C TRP A 123 -8.16 10.12 -12.36
N ARG A 124 -7.27 11.10 -12.54
CA ARG A 124 -7.60 12.34 -13.25
C ARG A 124 -8.02 12.07 -14.71
N TRP A 125 -7.40 11.09 -15.36
CA TRP A 125 -7.78 10.66 -16.70
C TRP A 125 -9.05 9.81 -16.71
N ILE A 126 -9.28 8.99 -15.68
CA ILE A 126 -10.51 8.21 -15.54
C ILE A 126 -11.72 9.15 -15.36
N LEU A 127 -11.63 10.16 -14.50
CA LEU A 127 -12.69 11.16 -14.31
C LEU A 127 -12.96 11.95 -15.59
N LEU A 128 -11.90 12.35 -16.30
CA LEU A 128 -12.02 13.04 -17.58
C LEU A 128 -12.69 12.14 -18.63
N GLY A 129 -12.31 10.86 -18.69
CA GLY A 129 -12.90 9.87 -19.58
C GLY A 129 -14.39 9.65 -19.32
N ILE A 130 -14.80 9.52 -18.05
CA ILE A 130 -16.22 9.37 -17.67
C ILE A 130 -17.02 10.63 -18.05
N PHE A 131 -16.45 11.82 -17.85
CA PHE A 131 -17.11 13.08 -18.20
C PHE A 131 -17.33 13.22 -19.72
N ILE A 132 -16.30 12.87 -20.51
CA ILE A 132 -16.38 12.85 -21.98
C ILE A 132 -17.38 11.79 -22.44
N LEU A 133 -17.33 10.58 -21.86
CA LEU A 133 -18.25 9.50 -22.19
C LEU A 133 -19.71 9.88 -21.88
N GLY A 134 -19.96 10.54 -20.75
CA GLY A 134 -21.27 11.07 -20.37
C GLY A 134 -21.80 12.11 -21.36
N LYS A 135 -20.95 13.00 -21.88
CA LYS A 135 -21.33 13.99 -22.91
C LYS A 135 -21.72 13.33 -24.23
N ILE A 136 -20.97 12.30 -24.64
CA ILE A 136 -21.30 11.51 -25.84
C ILE A 136 -22.64 10.79 -25.65
N PHE A 137 -22.85 10.15 -24.50
CA PHE A 137 -24.11 9.49 -24.17
C PHE A 137 -25.29 10.45 -24.14
N LEU A 138 -25.11 11.67 -23.61
CA LEU A 138 -26.16 12.68 -23.60
C LEU A 138 -26.54 13.13 -25.02
N GLY A 139 -25.54 13.32 -25.90
CA GLY A 139 -25.78 13.61 -27.32
C GLY A 139 -26.55 12.49 -28.02
N PHE A 140 -26.13 11.24 -27.82
CA PHE A 140 -26.84 10.06 -28.35
C PHE A 140 -28.25 9.91 -27.78
N ALA A 141 -28.44 10.16 -26.49
CA ALA A 141 -29.75 10.10 -25.86
C ALA A 141 -30.70 11.16 -26.43
N ILE A 142 -30.22 12.39 -26.65
CA ILE A 142 -31.01 13.45 -27.30
C ILE A 142 -31.31 13.09 -28.76
N TYR A 143 -30.31 12.59 -29.50
CA TYR A 143 -30.48 12.15 -30.88
C TYR A 143 -31.52 11.03 -30.99
N TYR A 144 -31.39 9.97 -30.20
CA TYR A 144 -32.33 8.85 -30.18
C TYR A 144 -33.71 9.29 -29.68
N TYR A 145 -33.79 10.17 -28.68
CA TYR A 145 -35.07 10.71 -28.20
C TYR A 145 -35.82 11.49 -29.29
N LEU A 146 -35.10 12.26 -30.12
CA LEU A 146 -35.67 12.97 -31.26
C LEU A 146 -36.07 12.01 -32.40
N GLU A 147 -35.17 11.11 -32.79
CA GLU A 147 -35.41 10.11 -33.85
C GLU A 147 -36.59 9.19 -33.48
N ASN A 148 -36.69 8.76 -32.22
CA ASN A 148 -37.76 7.89 -31.74
C ASN A 148 -39.14 8.58 -31.80
N ARG A 149 -39.21 9.91 -31.60
CA ARG A 149 -40.45 10.68 -31.84
C ARG A 149 -40.84 10.74 -33.32
N GLN A 150 -39.86 10.71 -34.23
CA GLN A 150 -40.12 10.68 -35.67
C GLN A 150 -40.58 9.28 -36.11
N MET A 151 -39.94 8.23 -35.61
CA MET A 151 -40.29 6.83 -35.85
C MET A 151 -41.73 6.53 -35.43
N MET A 152 -42.17 7.02 -34.26
CA MET A 152 -43.57 6.89 -33.81
C MET A 152 -44.56 7.58 -34.76
N LYS A 153 -44.22 8.77 -35.27
CA LYS A 153 -45.09 9.48 -36.23
C LYS A 153 -45.17 8.78 -37.59
N GLN A 154 -44.10 8.11 -38.02
CA GLN A 154 -44.11 7.30 -39.25
C GLN A 154 -44.95 6.04 -39.06
N MET A 155 -44.79 5.35 -37.93
CA MET A 155 -45.63 4.19 -37.56
C MET A 155 -47.12 4.55 -37.53
N GLU A 156 -47.47 5.70 -36.93
CA GLU A 156 -48.86 6.17 -36.88
C GLU A 156 -49.42 6.50 -38.27
N LYS A 157 -48.63 7.17 -39.13
CA LYS A 157 -49.03 7.45 -40.52
C LYS A 157 -49.21 6.17 -41.34
N GLN A 158 -48.32 5.19 -41.21
CA GLN A 158 -48.45 3.90 -41.88
C GLN A 158 -49.68 3.13 -41.39
N GLN A 159 -49.97 3.13 -40.08
CA GLN A 159 -51.18 2.54 -39.52
C GLN A 159 -52.45 3.26 -40.01
N GLN A 160 -52.41 4.59 -40.15
CA GLN A 160 -53.52 5.37 -40.70
C GLN A 160 -53.74 5.11 -42.18
N GLU A 161 -52.68 4.99 -42.99
CA GLU A 161 -52.77 4.61 -44.40
C GLU A 161 -53.29 3.18 -44.57
N LEU A 162 -52.81 2.23 -43.76
CA LEU A 162 -53.33 0.86 -43.73
C LEU A 162 -54.80 0.81 -43.30
N SER A 163 -55.19 1.60 -42.29
CA SER A 163 -56.59 1.69 -41.84
C SER A 163 -57.49 2.35 -42.89
N LYS A 164 -57.04 3.42 -43.55
CA LYS A 164 -57.74 4.04 -44.69
C LYS A 164 -57.83 3.10 -45.89
N LYS A 165 -56.77 2.35 -46.19
CA LYS A 165 -56.76 1.35 -47.27
C LYS A 165 -57.68 0.16 -46.95
N LYS A 166 -57.75 -0.27 -45.69
CA LYS A 166 -58.73 -1.27 -45.20
C LYS A 166 -60.17 -0.75 -45.23
N GLN A 167 -60.42 0.52 -44.94
CA GLN A 167 -61.76 1.13 -45.00
C GLN A 167 -62.20 1.49 -46.44
N GLY A 168 -61.25 1.78 -47.33
CA GLY A 168 -61.51 2.13 -48.73
C GLY A 168 -61.52 0.96 -49.71
N GLN A 169 -61.32 -0.27 -49.24
CA GLN A 169 -61.42 -1.48 -50.04
C GLN A 169 -62.74 -2.19 -49.68
N PRO A 170 -63.88 -1.85 -50.33
CA PRO A 170 -65.09 -2.65 -50.17
C PRO A 170 -64.79 -4.07 -50.67
N GLU A 171 -65.08 -5.05 -49.83
CA GLU A 171 -65.08 -6.48 -50.19
C GLU A 171 -65.87 -6.65 -51.50
N LYS A 172 -65.21 -7.20 -52.51
CA LYS A 172 -65.85 -7.76 -53.71
C LYS A 172 -65.95 -9.26 -53.53
#